data_AF-A0A917XT10-F1
#
_entry.id   AF-A0A917XT10-F1
#
_cell.length_a   1.000
_cell.length_b   1.000
_cell.length_c   1.000
_cell.angle_alpha   90.00
_cell.angle_beta   90.00
_cell.angle_gamma   90.00
#
_symmetry.space_group_name_H-M   'P 1'
#
loop_
_entity.id
_entity.type
_entity.pdbx_description
1 polymer ?
#
loop_
_entity_poly.entity_id
_entity_poly.type
_entity_poly.pdbx_seq_one_letter_code
_entity_poly.pdbx_strand_id
1 'polypeptide(L)' 'MEEQRAKLAGLAGDEYQAQWRRCRKASEKFQAAVDEYASRDDVTMSRDEVEQAAKAAARHAQEDPAVE' A
#
# COMPACT_ATOMS: atom_id res chain seq x y z
N MET A 1 -10.53 -8.14 23.84
CA MET A 1 -10.33 -7.30 22.63
C MET A 1 -9.84 -5.88 22.99
N GLU A 2 -8.92 -5.74 23.94
CA GLU A 2 -8.33 -4.43 24.31
C GLU A 2 -6.81 -4.42 24.17
N GLU A 3 -6.13 -5.53 24.43
CA GLU A 3 -4.66 -5.60 24.37
C GLU A 3 -4.09 -5.41 22.94
N GLN A 4 -4.83 -5.80 21.91
CA GLN A 4 -4.43 -5.50 20.51
C GLN A 4 -4.69 -4.03 20.13
N ARG A 5 -5.65 -3.35 20.77
CA ARG A 5 -5.83 -1.89 20.62
C ARG A 5 -4.76 -1.12 21.39
N ALA A 6 -4.28 -1.64 22.51
CA ALA A 6 -3.20 -1.03 23.29
C ALA A 6 -1.87 -0.97 22.51
N LYS A 7 -1.57 -1.98 21.67
CA LYS A 7 -0.39 -1.95 20.79
C LYS A 7 -0.47 -0.87 19.69
N LEU A 8 -1.67 -0.52 19.23
CA LEU A 8 -1.89 0.62 18.33
C LEU A 8 -1.97 1.96 19.08
N ALA A 9 -2.33 1.94 20.37
CA ALA A 9 -2.33 3.11 21.24
C ALA A 9 -0.91 3.52 21.71
N GLY A 10 0.13 2.72 21.43
CA GLY A 10 1.52 3.04 21.73
C GLY A 10 2.13 4.12 20.82
N LEU A 11 1.50 4.42 19.69
CA LEU A 11 1.80 5.60 18.88
C LEU A 11 0.70 6.63 19.18
N ALA A 12 0.92 7.47 20.20
CA ALA A 12 0.02 8.58 20.52
C ALA A 12 0.68 9.91 20.11
N GLY A 13 -0.12 10.86 19.60
CA GLY A 13 0.37 12.19 19.24
C GLY A 13 1.23 12.22 17.97
N ASP A 14 2.41 12.85 18.05
CA ASP A 14 3.25 13.19 16.88
C ASP A 14 3.81 11.98 16.14
N GLU A 15 4.08 10.87 16.82
CA GLU A 15 4.62 9.66 16.19
C GLU A 15 3.57 8.95 15.31
N TYR A 16 2.31 8.94 15.76
CA TYR A 16 1.19 8.50 14.93
C TYR A 16 1.00 9.39 13.70
N GLN A 17 1.07 10.71 13.89
CA GLN A 17 0.98 11.66 12.78
C GLN A 17 2.15 11.52 11.81
N ALA A 18 3.36 11.26 12.30
CA ALA A 18 4.53 11.00 11.48
C ALA A 18 4.37 9.70 10.67
N GLN A 19 3.90 8.62 11.31
CA GLN A 19 3.61 7.35 10.64
C GLN A 19 2.49 7.53 9.60
N TRP A 20 1.42 8.25 9.95
CA TRP A 20 0.33 8.54 9.03
C TRP A 20 0.78 9.36 7.83
N ARG A 21 1.59 10.41 8.04
CA ARG A 21 2.19 11.20 6.94
C ARG A 21 3.09 10.34 6.05
N ARG A 22 3.88 9.44 6.63
CA ARG A 22 4.72 8.50 5.85
C ARG A 22 3.85 7.55 5.02
N CYS A 23 2.83 6.95 5.61
CA CYS A 23 1.89 6.08 4.90
C CYS A 23 1.16 6.86 3.80
N ARG A 24 0.70 8.09 4.08
CA ARG A 24 0.04 8.95 3.09
C ARG A 24 0.96 9.24 1.90
N LYS A 25 2.21 9.64 2.15
CA LYS A 25 3.18 9.92 1.09
C LYS A 25 3.51 8.69 0.25
N ALA A 26 3.59 7.52 0.88
CA ALA A 26 3.77 6.26 0.17
C ALA A 26 2.55 5.93 -0.71
N SER A 27 1.34 6.10 -0.17
CA SER A 27 0.10 5.93 -0.94
C SER A 27 0.02 6.91 -2.11
N GLU A 28 0.35 8.19 -1.92
CA GLU A 28 0.35 9.20 -3.00
C GLU A 28 1.32 8.83 -4.13
N LYS A 29 2.53 8.35 -3.79
CA LYS A 29 3.48 7.87 -4.80
C LYS A 29 2.98 6.64 -5.55
N PHE A 30 2.39 5.69 -4.85
CA PHE A 30 1.81 4.51 -5.47
C PHE A 30 0.68 4.88 -6.43
N GLN A 31 -0.22 5.78 -6.00
CA GLN A 31 -1.31 6.27 -6.86
C GLN A 31 -0.81 6.98 -8.11
N ALA A 32 0.24 7.80 -7.98
CA ALA A 32 0.87 8.46 -9.13
C ALA A 32 1.50 7.45 -10.11
N ALA A 33 2.14 6.40 -9.59
CA ALA A 33 2.73 5.35 -10.45
C ALA A 33 1.66 4.51 -11.16
N VAL A 34 0.54 4.22 -10.49
CA VAL A 34 -0.61 3.52 -11.11
C VAL A 34 -1.21 4.39 -12.23
N ASP A 35 -1.37 5.69 -11.98
CA ASP A 35 -1.91 6.65 -12.97
C ASP A 35 -0.98 6.80 -14.19
N GLU A 36 0.32 6.96 -13.95
CA GLU A 36 1.33 7.00 -15.01
C GLU A 36 1.32 5.72 -15.85
N TYR A 37 1.27 4.55 -15.20
CA TYR A 37 1.27 3.28 -15.92
C TYR A 37 -0.01 3.07 -16.72
N ALA A 38 -1.17 3.36 -16.14
CA ALA A 38 -2.46 3.22 -16.81
C ALA A 38 -2.68 4.23 -17.94
N SER A 39 -1.95 5.36 -17.95
CA SER A 39 -2.02 6.37 -19.00
C SER A 39 -1.20 6.03 -20.25
N ARG A 40 -0.44 4.93 -20.24
CA ARG A 40 0.38 4.51 -21.38
C ARG A 40 -0.49 3.92 -22.50
N ASP A 41 -0.20 4.27 -23.74
CA ASP A 41 -0.93 3.77 -24.92
C ASP A 41 -0.82 2.23 -25.10
N ASP A 42 0.22 1.60 -24.55
CA ASP A 42 0.41 0.15 -24.59
C ASP A 42 -0.34 -0.62 -23.50
N VAL A 43 -1.02 0.09 -22.58
CA VAL A 43 -1.75 -0.51 -21.47
C VAL A 43 -3.24 -0.47 -21.76
N THR A 44 -3.86 -1.64 -21.87
CA THR A 44 -5.32 -1.78 -22.06
C THR A 44 -6.09 -1.84 -20.75
N MET A 45 -5.39 -1.97 -19.62
CA MET A 45 -5.97 -2.04 -18.29
C MET A 45 -6.35 -0.65 -17.78
N SER A 46 -7.53 -0.55 -17.18
CA SER A 46 -7.96 0.64 -16.47
C SER A 46 -7.07 0.90 -15.24
N ARG A 47 -7.01 2.14 -14.77
CA ARG A 47 -6.31 2.52 -13.52
C ARG A 47 -6.65 1.59 -12.34
N ASP A 48 -7.94 1.25 -12.18
CA ASP A 48 -8.40 0.34 -11.12
C ASP A 48 -7.85 -1.09 -11.28
N GLU A 49 -7.84 -1.61 -12.51
CA GLU A 49 -7.32 -2.94 -12.82
C GLU A 49 -5.80 -3.04 -12.56
N VAL A 50 -5.05 -2.01 -12.95
CA VAL A 50 -3.62 -1.88 -12.63
C VAL A 50 -3.39 -1.84 -11.12
N GLU A 51 -4.20 -1.09 -10.39
CA GLU A 51 -4.10 -1.01 -8.93
C GLU A 51 -4.33 -2.37 -8.26
N GLN A 52 -5.39 -3.08 -8.66
CA GLN A 52 -5.73 -4.39 -8.10
C GLN A 52 -4.68 -5.44 -8.44
N ALA A 53 -4.17 -5.44 -9.67
CA ALA A 53 -3.09 -6.32 -10.10
C ALA A 53 -1.81 -6.07 -9.28
N ALA A 54 -1.43 -4.81 -9.07
CA ALA A 54 -0.27 -4.45 -8.25
C ALA A 54 -0.44 -4.88 -6.79
N LYS A 55 -1.63 -4.68 -6.21
CA LYS A 55 -1.94 -5.13 -4.84
C LYS A 55 -1.93 -6.65 -4.70
N ALA A 56 -2.47 -7.36 -5.69
CA ALA A 56 -2.47 -8.82 -5.72
C ALA A 56 -1.03 -9.37 -5.81
N ALA A 57 -0.22 -8.81 -6.72
CA ALA A 57 1.19 -9.18 -6.87
C ALA A 57 1.99 -8.91 -5.58
N ALA A 58 1.77 -7.76 -4.93
CA ALA A 58 2.42 -7.43 -3.66
C ALA A 58 1.99 -8.37 -2.52
N ARG A 59 0.74 -8.84 -2.52
CA ARG A 59 0.26 -9.82 -1.54
C ARG A 59 0.94 -11.17 -1.75
N HIS A 60 0.94 -11.67 -2.99
CA HIS A 60 1.58 -12.94 -3.31
C HIS A 60 3.09 -12.92 -3.05
N ALA A 61 3.79 -11.83 -3.37
CA ALA A 61 5.21 -11.68 -3.06
C ALA A 61 5.52 -11.70 -1.55
N GLN A 62 4.56 -11.34 -0.69
CA GLN A 62 4.69 -11.43 0.77
C GLN A 62 4.29 -12.80 1.33
N GLU A 63 3.49 -13.57 0.59
CA GLU A 63 3.15 -14.96 0.90
C GLU A 63 4.25 -15.93 0.44
N ASP A 64 5.10 -15.52 -0.51
CA ASP A 64 6.21 -16.28 -1.08
C ASP A 64 7.61 -16.08 -0.42
N PRO A 65 7.77 -16.01 0.92
CA PRO A 65 9.09 -16.19 1.54
C PRO A 65 9.26 -17.57 2.24
N ALA A 66 8.49 -18.60 1.86
CA ALA A 66 8.74 -19.97 2.35
C ALA A 66 8.22 -21.06 1.40
N VAL A 67 8.94 -21.29 0.29
CA VAL A 67 9.14 -22.65 -0.26
C VAL A 67 10.60 -22.77 -0.70
N GLU A 68 11.50 -22.89 0.28
CA GLU A 68 12.44 -24.02 0.48
C GLU A 68 13.28 -23.78 1.74
#